data_AF-A0A6A4N7B1-F1
#
_entry.id   AF-A0A6A4N7B1-F1
#
_cell.length_a   1.000
_cell.length_b   1.000
_cell.length_c   1.000
_cell.angle_alpha   90.00
_cell.angle_beta   90.00
_cell.angle_gamma   90.00
#
_symmetry.space_group_name_H-M   'P 1'
#
loop_
_entity.id
_entity.type
_entity.pdbx_description
1 polymer ?
#
loop_
_entity_poly.entity_id
_entity_poly.type
_entity_poly.pdbx_seq_one_letter_code
_entity_poly.pdbx_strand_id
1 'polypeptide(L)'
;MRIMTSYLRVQKSLPFIKFKSVTRAFSAAVTISPPSKAIIYSTHGEPKAVTKLVSVPGIEVKENEVCVKMLAAPINPSDINRIEGVYPVRPEPPAVGGYEGVGEVYSVGSSVNTLSPGDWVIPSPPSFDIHCQRP
;
A
#
# COMPACT_ATOMS: atom_id res chain seq x y z
N MET A 1 15.25 13.77 5.66
CA MET A 1 14.84 12.93 4.52
C MET A 1 15.39 11.53 4.75
N ARG A 2 14.57 10.58 5.23
CA ARG A 2 15.00 9.18 5.45
C ARG A 2 14.03 8.27 4.70
N ILE A 3 14.61 7.45 3.84
CA ILE A 3 13.97 6.44 2.99
C ILE A 3 13.41 5.35 3.92
N MET A 4 12.13 5.00 3.77
CA MET A 4 11.44 4.01 4.60
C MET A 4 10.63 3.10 3.68
N THR A 5 11.03 1.84 3.61
CA THR A 5 10.44 0.88 2.67
C THR A 5 9.20 0.20 3.25
N SER A 6 8.14 -0.15 2.54
CA SER A 6 6.93 -0.79 3.15
C SER A 6 6.22 -1.79 2.26
N TYR A 7 5.07 -2.40 2.53
CA TYR A 7 4.35 -3.27 1.58
C TYR A 7 2.86 -2.87 1.43
N LEU A 8 2.30 -2.64 0.22
CA LEU A 8 0.87 -2.33 -0.02
C LEU A 8 0.08 -3.50 -0.62
N ARG A 9 -1.26 -3.43 -0.55
CA ARG A 9 -2.26 -4.32 -1.16
C ARG A 9 -3.13 -3.51 -2.16
N VAL A 10 -3.26 -3.93 -3.42
CA VAL A 10 -4.07 -3.20 -4.44
C VAL A 10 -5.12 -4.12 -5.07
N GLN A 11 -6.39 -3.69 -5.18
CA GLN A 11 -7.40 -4.28 -6.08
C GLN A 11 -7.80 -3.25 -7.15
N LYS A 12 -7.96 -3.65 -8.42
CA LYS A 12 -8.52 -2.78 -9.47
C LYS A 12 -9.52 -3.49 -10.39
N SER A 13 -10.53 -2.72 -10.80
CA SER A 13 -11.48 -3.01 -11.88
C SER A 13 -11.41 -1.94 -13.00
N LEU A 14 -11.54 -2.39 -14.26
CA LEU A 14 -11.86 -1.68 -15.54
C LEU A 14 -10.70 -1.00 -16.36
N PRO A 15 -10.82 -0.79 -17.70
CA PRO A 15 -10.57 -1.81 -18.73
C PRO A 15 -9.56 -1.44 -19.88
N PHE A 16 -8.91 -2.49 -20.41
CA PHE A 16 -8.37 -2.77 -21.76
C PHE A 16 -7.48 -1.80 -22.58
N ILE A 17 -6.22 -2.23 -22.81
CA ILE A 17 -5.52 -2.28 -24.12
C ILE A 17 -4.73 -3.62 -24.19
N LYS A 18 -4.89 -4.41 -25.26
CA LYS A 18 -4.33 -5.77 -25.42
C LYS A 18 -2.95 -5.74 -26.11
N PHE A 19 -1.95 -6.41 -25.53
CA PHE A 19 -0.80 -6.99 -26.26
C PHE A 19 -0.67 -8.48 -25.94
N LYS A 20 -0.25 -9.27 -26.95
CA LYS A 20 -0.21 -10.75 -26.92
C LYS A 20 0.71 -11.23 -25.78
N SER A 21 0.21 -12.08 -24.89
CA SER A 21 1.03 -12.70 -23.83
C SER A 21 1.08 -14.22 -24.01
N VAL A 22 2.31 -14.74 -23.96
CA VAL A 22 2.65 -16.15 -23.90
C VAL A 22 2.24 -16.70 -22.54
N THR A 23 1.39 -17.72 -22.53
CA THR A 23 0.88 -18.33 -21.29
C THR A 23 1.99 -19.13 -20.60
N ARG A 24 2.49 -18.64 -19.46
CA ARG A 24 3.34 -19.42 -18.56
C ARG A 24 2.51 -19.79 -17.33
N ALA A 25 2.28 -21.08 -17.13
CA ALA A 25 1.60 -21.59 -15.95
C ALA A 25 2.53 -21.43 -14.72
N PHE A 26 2.04 -20.77 -13.67
CA PHE A 26 2.74 -20.65 -12.38
C PHE A 26 1.99 -21.42 -11.30
N SER A 27 2.76 -22.17 -10.51
CA SER A 27 2.31 -23.01 -9.39
C SER A 27 1.61 -22.19 -8.30
N ALA A 28 0.55 -22.74 -7.71
CA ALA A 28 -0.30 -22.10 -6.69
C ALA A 28 0.35 -22.07 -5.29
N ALA A 29 1.50 -21.41 -5.16
CA ALA A 29 2.08 -21.12 -3.84
C ALA A 29 1.39 -19.88 -3.25
N VAL A 30 0.81 -20.03 -2.05
CA VAL A 30 0.28 -18.90 -1.27
C VAL A 30 1.41 -17.92 -1.03
N THR A 31 1.28 -16.72 -1.59
CA THR A 31 2.30 -15.68 -1.47
C THR A 31 1.98 -14.82 -0.26
N ILE A 32 2.84 -14.86 0.76
CA ILE A 32 2.71 -14.05 1.98
C ILE A 32 3.63 -12.82 1.85
N SER A 33 3.09 -11.64 2.14
CA SER A 33 3.87 -10.41 2.27
C SER A 33 4.78 -10.48 3.50
N PRO A 34 5.98 -9.89 3.47
CA PRO A 34 6.84 -9.87 4.64
C PRO A 34 6.24 -8.99 5.75
N PRO A 35 6.51 -9.28 7.04
CA PRO A 35 6.08 -8.43 8.16
C PRO A 35 6.53 -6.98 7.96
N SER A 36 5.68 -6.01 8.26
CA SER A 36 5.97 -4.59 8.07
C SER A 36 5.78 -3.75 9.34
N LYS A 37 6.00 -2.44 9.25
CA LYS A 37 5.54 -1.48 10.25
C LYS A 37 4.56 -0.53 9.56
N ALA A 38 3.79 0.25 10.30
CA ALA A 38 2.87 1.24 9.75
C ALA A 38 2.60 2.33 10.79
N ILE A 39 2.30 3.55 10.34
CA ILE A 39 1.75 4.58 11.22
C ILE A 39 0.23 4.39 11.22
N ILE A 40 -0.35 4.07 12.37
CA ILE A 40 -1.80 3.82 12.52
C ILE A 40 -2.36 4.86 13.49
N TYR A 41 -3.54 5.39 13.18
CA TYR A 41 -4.34 6.20 14.10
C TYR A 41 -5.67 5.50 14.39
N SER A 42 -5.99 5.33 15.67
CA SER A 42 -7.20 4.61 16.14
C SER A 42 -8.42 5.50 16.29
N THR A 43 -8.22 6.82 16.29
CA THR A 43 -9.25 7.86 16.35
C THR A 43 -8.75 9.08 15.59
N HIS A 44 -9.66 9.96 15.15
CA HIS A 44 -9.26 11.26 14.64
C HIS A 44 -8.76 12.17 15.76
N GLY A 45 -7.82 13.07 15.44
CA GLY A 45 -7.31 14.07 16.38
C GLY A 45 -5.93 14.60 16.03
N GLU A 46 -5.30 15.28 16.99
CA GLU A 46 -3.97 15.87 16.83
C GLU A 46 -2.94 14.75 16.48
N PRO A 47 -2.22 14.85 15.35
CA PRO A 47 -1.43 13.73 14.83
C PRO A 47 -0.41 13.16 15.81
N LYS A 48 0.22 13.99 16.64
CA LYS A 48 1.21 13.53 17.62
C LYS A 48 0.56 12.71 18.74
N ALA A 49 -0.67 13.00 19.11
CA ALA A 49 -1.41 12.28 20.13
C ALA A 49 -2.03 10.96 19.61
N VAL A 50 -2.50 10.94 18.36
CA VAL A 50 -3.31 9.81 17.86
C VAL A 50 -2.56 8.80 17.01
N THR A 51 -1.38 9.15 16.48
CA THR A 51 -0.61 8.23 15.62
C THR A 51 0.37 7.37 16.41
N LYS A 52 0.48 6.09 16.02
CA LYS A 52 1.45 5.14 16.59
C LYS A 52 2.15 4.35 15.50
N LEU A 53 3.43 4.07 15.70
CA LEU A 53 4.16 3.10 14.87
C LEU A 53 3.83 1.68 15.37
N VAL A 54 3.21 0.88 14.50
CA VAL A 54 2.75 -0.48 14.79
C VAL A 54 3.47 -1.47 13.88
N SER A 55 3.90 -2.62 14.41
CA SER A 55 4.36 -3.74 13.60
C SER A 55 3.16 -4.52 13.06
N VAL A 56 3.12 -4.73 11.75
CA VAL A 56 2.06 -5.44 11.03
C VAL A 56 2.62 -6.81 10.60
N PRO A 57 1.99 -7.93 10.95
CA PRO A 57 2.46 -9.24 10.50
C PRO A 57 2.32 -9.37 8.99
N GLY A 58 3.01 -10.36 8.41
CA GLY A 58 2.84 -10.70 7.00
C GLY A 58 1.40 -11.08 6.70
N ILE A 59 0.82 -10.50 5.66
CA ILE A 59 -0.53 -10.81 5.18
C ILE A 59 -0.47 -11.60 3.88
N GLU A 60 -1.45 -12.47 3.67
CA GLU A 60 -1.61 -13.20 2.41
C GLU A 60 -1.95 -12.23 1.26
N VAL A 61 -1.25 -12.39 0.14
CA VAL A 61 -1.50 -11.67 -1.13
C VAL A 61 -2.48 -12.50 -1.94
N LYS A 62 -3.73 -12.02 -2.07
CA LYS A 62 -4.75 -12.73 -2.83
C LYS A 62 -4.50 -12.65 -4.33
N GLU A 63 -5.23 -13.47 -5.08
CA GLU A 63 -5.07 -13.64 -6.54
C GLU A 63 -5.12 -12.32 -7.33
N ASN A 64 -5.96 -11.36 -6.92
CA ASN A 64 -6.13 -10.06 -7.61
C ASN A 64 -5.36 -8.93 -6.92
N GLU A 65 -4.37 -9.25 -6.09
CA GLU A 65 -3.65 -8.28 -5.26
C GLU A 65 -2.20 -8.14 -5.66
N VAL A 66 -1.65 -6.95 -5.40
CA VAL A 66 -0.23 -6.67 -5.56
C VAL A 66 0.33 -6.29 -4.22
N CYS A 67 1.46 -6.91 -3.85
CA CYS A 67 2.30 -6.55 -2.73
C CYS A 67 3.33 -5.51 -3.18
N VAL A 68 3.26 -4.27 -2.70
CA VAL A 68 4.17 -3.20 -3.18
C VAL A 68 5.13 -2.77 -2.10
N LYS A 69 6.43 -3.02 -2.29
CA LYS A 69 7.48 -2.47 -1.47
C LYS A 69 7.53 -0.93 -1.52
N MET A 70 6.91 -0.14 -0.63
CA MET A 70 7.11 1.32 -0.65
C MET A 70 8.59 1.66 -0.56
N LEU A 71 8.98 2.80 -1.10
CA LEU A 71 10.35 3.33 -1.09
C LEU A 71 10.38 4.68 -0.38
N ALA A 72 9.37 5.51 -0.64
CA ALA A 72 9.18 6.80 0.02
C ALA A 72 7.69 7.19 0.05
N ALA A 73 7.30 7.92 1.09
CA ALA A 73 6.00 8.55 1.23
C ALA A 73 6.21 9.98 1.79
N PRO A 74 5.73 11.03 1.11
CA PRO A 74 5.78 12.39 1.65
C PRO A 74 4.82 12.57 2.82
N ILE A 75 4.99 13.66 3.56
CA ILE A 75 4.02 14.14 4.54
C ILE A 75 3.49 15.47 4.03
N ASN A 76 2.22 15.50 3.67
CA ASN A 76 1.53 16.66 3.13
C ASN A 76 0.52 17.21 4.15
N PRO A 77 0.08 18.48 4.02
CA PRO A 77 -1.00 19.02 4.84
C PRO A 77 -2.31 18.20 4.77
N SER A 78 -2.60 17.57 3.63
CA SER A 78 -3.75 16.68 3.47
C SER A 78 -3.70 15.44 4.36
N ASP A 79 -2.52 14.88 4.62
CA ASP A 79 -2.34 13.75 5.53
C ASP A 79 -2.70 14.15 6.96
N ILE A 80 -2.24 15.32 7.39
CA ILE A 80 -2.56 15.91 8.70
C ILE A 80 -4.06 16.12 8.82
N ASN A 81 -4.68 16.77 7.83
CA ASN A 81 -6.13 17.01 7.81
C ASN A 81 -6.94 15.71 7.83
N ARG A 82 -6.44 14.63 7.22
CA ARG A 82 -7.07 13.30 7.25
C ARG A 82 -7.04 12.69 8.64
N ILE A 83 -5.88 12.76 9.31
CA ILE A 83 -5.68 12.26 10.67
C ILE A 83 -6.55 13.06 11.65
N GLU A 84 -6.58 14.39 11.52
CA GLU A 84 -7.43 15.28 12.31
C GLU A 84 -8.93 15.09 12.01
N GLY A 85 -9.25 14.46 10.88
CA GLY A 85 -10.62 14.16 10.48
C GLY A 85 -11.37 15.33 9.87
N VAL A 86 -10.65 16.35 9.39
CA VAL A 86 -11.22 17.55 8.75
C VAL A 86 -11.12 17.53 7.22
N TYR A 87 -10.39 16.57 6.65
CA TYR A 87 -10.31 16.38 5.19
C TYR A 87 -11.57 15.70 4.64
N PRO A 88 -12.07 16.07 3.43
CA PRO A 88 -13.28 15.46 2.87
C PRO A 88 -13.18 13.95 2.65
N VAL A 89 -12.00 13.46 2.26
CA VAL A 89 -11.73 12.02 2.08
C VAL A 89 -11.08 11.47 3.34
N ARG A 90 -11.90 10.89 4.21
CA ARG A 90 -11.50 10.48 5.57
C ARG A 90 -11.74 8.99 5.81
N PRO A 91 -10.68 8.18 5.90
CA PRO A 91 -10.79 6.79 6.34
C PRO A 91 -11.33 6.69 7.77
N GLU A 92 -12.19 5.71 8.00
CA GLU A 92 -12.66 5.39 9.35
C GLU A 92 -11.50 4.77 10.16
N PRO A 93 -11.17 5.32 11.34
CA PRO A 93 -10.19 4.70 12.21
C PRO A 93 -10.64 3.31 12.70
N PRO A 94 -9.74 2.32 12.88
CA PRO A 94 -8.28 2.43 12.74
C PRO A 94 -7.85 2.48 11.28
N ALA A 95 -7.00 3.45 10.95
CA ALA A 95 -6.54 3.68 9.58
C ALA A 95 -5.04 3.98 9.53
N VAL A 96 -4.46 3.80 8.35
CA VAL A 96 -3.03 3.99 8.14
C VAL A 96 -2.76 5.42 7.67
N GLY A 97 -1.76 6.05 8.26
CA GLY A 97 -1.32 7.39 7.88
C GLY A 97 -0.60 7.39 6.53
N GLY A 98 -0.73 8.49 5.80
CA GLY A 98 -0.13 8.68 4.48
C GLY A 98 -1.12 8.43 3.34
N TYR A 99 -1.03 9.26 2.32
CA TYR A 99 -1.92 9.23 1.15
C TYR A 99 -1.18 9.02 -0.17
N GLU A 100 0.09 9.36 -0.19
CA GLU A 100 0.94 9.36 -1.37
C GLU A 100 2.24 8.60 -1.13
N GLY A 101 2.89 8.21 -2.23
CA GLY A 101 4.24 7.70 -2.19
C GLY A 101 4.59 6.95 -3.48
N VAL A 102 5.79 6.39 -3.49
CA VAL A 102 6.29 5.52 -4.56
C VAL A 102 6.75 4.21 -3.96
N GLY A 103 6.44 3.12 -4.65
CA GLY A 103 6.83 1.78 -4.26
C GLY A 103 7.25 0.93 -5.45
N GLU A 104 7.92 -0.16 -5.15
CA GLU A 104 8.35 -1.19 -6.09
C GLU A 104 7.49 -2.44 -5.88
N VAL A 105 6.92 -3.03 -6.92
CA VAL A 105 6.16 -4.27 -6.81
C VAL A 105 7.07 -5.37 -6.28
N TYR A 106 6.69 -6.01 -5.18
CA TYR A 106 7.41 -7.12 -4.57
C TYR A 106 6.88 -8.48 -5.02
N SER A 107 5.57 -8.62 -5.01
CA SER A 107 4.89 -9.82 -5.48
C SER A 107 3.50 -9.49 -6.00
N VAL A 108 2.97 -10.37 -6.84
CA VAL A 108 1.65 -10.23 -7.45
C VAL A 108 0.86 -11.51 -7.25
N GLY A 109 -0.44 -11.38 -7.08
CA GLY A 109 -1.37 -12.50 -7.07
C GLY A 109 -1.47 -13.15 -8.45
N SER A 110 -1.90 -14.41 -8.47
CA SER A 110 -1.97 -15.26 -9.66
C SER A 110 -2.81 -14.69 -10.82
N SER A 111 -3.77 -13.82 -10.52
CA SER A 111 -4.68 -13.21 -11.51
C SER A 111 -4.21 -11.82 -11.98
N VAL A 112 -3.14 -11.27 -11.42
CA VAL A 112 -2.55 -10.00 -11.86
C VAL A 112 -1.62 -10.24 -13.05
N ASN A 113 -1.93 -9.63 -14.18
CA ASN A 113 -1.17 -9.77 -15.44
C ASN A 113 -0.64 -8.44 -16.00
N THR A 114 -0.88 -7.34 -15.29
CA THR A 114 -0.52 -5.97 -15.73
C THR A 114 0.71 -5.41 -15.03
N LEU A 115 1.17 -6.04 -13.95
CA LEU A 115 2.30 -5.63 -13.13
C LEU A 115 3.18 -6.84 -12.83
N SER A 116 4.47 -6.60 -12.70
CA SER A 116 5.48 -7.62 -12.37
C SER A 116 6.35 -7.15 -11.20
N PRO A 117 6.90 -8.08 -10.39
CA PRO A 117 7.92 -7.72 -9.41
C PRO A 117 9.05 -6.89 -10.03
N GLY A 118 9.44 -5.80 -9.35
CA GLY A 118 10.40 -4.81 -9.82
C GLY A 118 9.79 -3.55 -10.45
N ASP A 119 8.51 -3.58 -10.84
CA ASP A 119 7.84 -2.41 -11.41
C ASP A 119 7.68 -1.29 -10.38
N TRP A 120 7.90 -0.04 -10.78
CA TRP A 120 7.66 1.12 -9.92
C TRP A 120 6.24 1.64 -10.08
N VAL A 121 5.56 1.85 -8.96
CA VAL A 121 4.15 2.22 -8.92
C VAL A 121 3.89 3.37 -7.94
N ILE A 122 2.87 4.16 -8.25
CA ILE A 122 2.29 5.17 -7.36
C ILE A 122 0.81 4.81 -7.07
N PRO A 123 0.29 5.08 -5.86
CA PRO A 123 -1.13 4.88 -5.56
C PRO A 123 -2.03 5.78 -6.44
N SER A 124 -3.06 5.22 -7.09
CA SER A 124 -4.00 5.97 -7.94
C SER A 124 -5.39 5.30 -8.08
N PRO A 125 -6.52 5.99 -7.77
CA PRO A 125 -6.56 7.36 -7.24
C PRO A 125 -5.89 7.40 -5.86
N PRO A 126 -5.37 8.54 -5.39
CA PRO A 126 -4.77 8.58 -4.08
C PRO A 126 -5.89 8.23 -3.08
N SER A 127 -5.81 7.06 -2.48
CA SER A 127 -6.76 6.50 -1.51
C SER A 127 -6.29 5.11 -1.14
N PHE A 128 -5.09 4.99 -0.58
CA PHE A 128 -4.57 3.70 -0.16
C PHE A 128 -3.88 3.82 1.20
N ASP A 129 -4.16 2.84 2.07
CA ASP A 129 -3.54 2.68 3.39
C ASP A 129 -2.06 2.30 3.22
N ILE A 130 -1.15 3.25 3.42
CA ILE A 130 0.30 3.08 3.19
C ILE A 130 1.01 2.62 4.46
N HIS A 131 1.35 1.33 4.54
CA HIS A 131 2.21 0.83 5.62
C HIS A 131 3.64 1.41 5.47
N CYS A 132 4.53 1.31 6.45
CA CYS A 132 5.89 1.90 6.49
C CYS A 132 6.90 1.07 7.32
N GLN A 133 7.93 0.41 6.76
CA GLN A 133 9.04 -0.23 7.50
C GLN A 133 10.27 0.69 7.63
N ARG A 134 11.05 0.45 8.69
CA ARG A 134 12.49 0.81 8.74
C ARG A 134 13.32 -0.48 8.59
N PRO A 135 14.55 -0.40 8.05
CA PRO A 135 15.53 -1.48 8.14
C PRO A 135 15.75 -1.93 9.58
#